data_AF-A0A9D1XLD5-F1
#
_entry.id   AF-A0A9D1XLD5-F1
#
_cell.length_a   1.000
_cell.length_b   1.000
_cell.length_c   1.000
_cell.angle_alpha   90.00
_cell.angle_beta   90.00
_cell.angle_gamma   90.00
#
_symmetry.space_group_name_H-M   'P 1'
#
loop_
_entity.id
_entity.type
_entity.pdbx_description
1 polymer ?
#
loop_
_entity_poly.entity_id
_entity_poly.type
_entity_poly.pdbx_seq_one_letter_code
_entity_poly.pdbx_strand_id
1 'polypeptide(L)'
;MKMSKEVDLGKEPVKHLLFILAVPAITSQVVNALYNMVDRMYIGHIPNIGSTALTGVGVCFPIIMIVSAFAYLLGMGGAPRASIYMGKKDNSTAEKILGNCFTALVIVAILLTAIVLVFKESLLYLFGASKNTIPYALEYITIYAIGTIFVQLTLGLNSFISAQGFSKISMLTVIIGAV
;
A
#
# COMPACT_ATOMS: atom_id res chain seq x y z
N MET A 1 3.76 -19.06 -25.69
CA MET A 1 3.65 -17.87 -24.80
C MET A 1 4.90 -17.85 -23.91
N LYS A 2 5.97 -17.13 -24.31
CA LYS A 2 7.24 -17.10 -23.56
C LYS A 2 7.08 -16.16 -22.37
N MET A 3 7.18 -16.69 -21.15
CA MET A 3 7.30 -15.92 -19.91
C MET A 3 8.37 -14.83 -20.09
N SER A 4 7.99 -13.59 -19.80
CA SER A 4 8.86 -12.41 -19.82
C SER A 4 10.15 -12.71 -19.06
N LYS A 5 11.30 -12.62 -19.73
CA LYS A 5 12.65 -12.68 -19.15
C LYS A 5 12.70 -11.93 -17.81
N GLU A 6 13.11 -12.62 -16.75
CA GLU A 6 13.59 -12.01 -15.51
C GLU A 6 14.71 -11.03 -15.86
N VAL A 7 14.66 -9.81 -15.32
CA VAL A 7 15.70 -8.80 -15.50
C VAL A 7 16.86 -9.18 -14.58
N ASP A 8 18.03 -9.51 -15.14
CA ASP A 8 19.20 -9.90 -14.35
C ASP A 8 19.91 -8.63 -13.86
N LEU A 9 19.54 -8.22 -12.64
CA LEU A 9 20.09 -7.04 -11.95
C LEU A 9 21.63 -7.09 -11.81
N GLY A 10 22.25 -8.27 -11.92
CA GLY A 10 23.69 -8.45 -11.75
C GLY A 10 24.51 -8.35 -13.03
N LYS A 11 23.90 -8.43 -14.22
CA LYS A 11 24.63 -8.52 -15.50
C LYS A 11 24.31 -7.42 -16.51
N GLU A 12 23.16 -6.77 -16.39
CA GLU A 12 22.71 -5.80 -17.37
C GLU A 12 23.24 -4.37 -17.11
N PRO A 13 23.42 -3.54 -18.15
CA PRO A 13 23.94 -2.18 -17.98
C PRO A 13 22.95 -1.28 -17.22
N VAL A 14 23.48 -0.50 -16.27
CA VAL A 14 22.69 0.34 -15.35
C VAL A 14 21.67 1.23 -16.06
N LYS A 15 22.01 1.83 -17.21
CA LYS A 15 21.07 2.67 -17.98
C LYS A 15 19.85 1.88 -18.47
N HIS A 16 20.04 0.64 -18.90
CA HIS A 16 18.96 -0.23 -19.35
C HIS A 16 18.11 -0.70 -18.17
N LEU A 17 18.76 -1.11 -17.07
CA LEU A 17 18.11 -1.48 -15.82
C LEU A 17 17.24 -0.35 -15.25
N LEU A 18 17.76 0.87 -15.21
CA LEU A 18 16.99 2.04 -14.76
C LEU A 18 15.73 2.23 -15.60
N PHE A 19 15.82 2.19 -16.93
CA PHE A 19 14.65 2.37 -17.80
C PHE A 19 13.63 1.23 -17.65
N ILE A 20 14.07 -0.03 -17.63
CA ILE A 20 13.17 -1.19 -17.60
C ILE A 20 12.47 -1.37 -16.25
N LEU A 21 13.07 -0.88 -15.15
CA LEU A 21 12.49 -0.88 -13.81
C LEU A 21 11.67 0.39 -13.52
N ALA A 22 12.14 1.56 -13.97
CA ALA A 22 11.45 2.83 -13.69
C ALA A 22 10.13 2.95 -14.46
N VAL A 23 10.06 2.50 -15.72
CA VAL A 23 8.84 2.64 -16.53
C VAL A 23 7.64 1.90 -15.89
N PRO A 24 7.76 0.63 -15.47
CA PRO A 24 6.69 -0.05 -14.72
C PRO A 24 6.36 0.62 -13.38
N ALA A 25 7.38 1.06 -12.64
CA ALA A 25 7.17 1.70 -11.33
C ALA A 25 6.40 3.02 -11.46
N ILE A 26 6.81 3.89 -12.38
CA ILE A 26 6.14 5.17 -12.66
C ILE A 26 4.72 4.92 -13.17
N THR A 27 4.54 3.98 -14.09
CA THR A 27 3.19 3.62 -14.59
C THR A 27 2.28 3.16 -13.46
N SER A 28 2.78 2.34 -12.53
CA SER A 28 2.01 1.90 -11.35
C SER A 28 1.55 3.07 -10.49
N GLN A 29 2.44 4.04 -10.25
CA GLN A 29 2.13 5.23 -9.45
C GLN A 29 1.12 6.14 -10.17
N VAL A 30 1.23 6.30 -11.50
CA VAL A 30 0.26 7.07 -12.28
C VAL A 30 -1.12 6.42 -12.25
N VAL A 31 -1.20 5.10 -12.45
CA VAL A 31 -2.48 4.36 -12.38
C VAL A 31 -3.09 4.47 -10.99
N ASN A 32 -2.29 4.31 -9.93
CA ASN A 32 -2.77 4.46 -8.56
C ASN A 32 -3.28 5.89 -8.28
N ALA A 33 -2.57 6.91 -8.76
CA ALA A 33 -3.00 8.31 -8.62
C ALA A 33 -4.31 8.58 -9.37
N LEU A 34 -4.46 8.06 -10.60
CA LEU A 34 -5.70 8.16 -11.37
C LEU A 34 -6.86 7.46 -10.68
N TYR A 35 -6.64 6.26 -10.14
CA TYR A 35 -7.65 5.53 -9.36
C TYR A 35 -8.15 6.37 -8.17
N ASN A 36 -7.21 6.91 -7.36
CA ASN A 36 -7.55 7.76 -6.22
C ASN A 36 -8.26 9.06 -6.65
N MET A 37 -7.89 9.63 -7.79
CA MET A 37 -8.52 10.84 -8.32
C MET A 37 -9.94 10.57 -8.80
N VAL A 38 -10.13 9.48 -9.55
CA VAL A 38 -11.43 9.08 -10.11
C VAL A 38 -12.39 8.69 -8.98
N ASP A 39 -11.96 7.90 -8.01
CA ASP A 39 -12.75 7.53 -6.83
C ASP A 39 -13.28 8.77 -6.09
N ARG A 40 -12.41 9.74 -5.81
CA ARG A 40 -12.79 11.01 -5.19
C ARG A 40 -13.72 11.84 -6.07
N MET A 41 -13.54 11.82 -7.40
CA MET A 41 -14.43 12.51 -8.32
C MET A 41 -15.84 11.91 -8.30
N TYR A 42 -15.96 10.58 -8.26
CA TYR A 42 -17.23 9.87 -8.11
C TYR A 42 -17.92 10.24 -6.81
N ILE A 43 -17.20 10.19 -5.67
CA ILE A 43 -17.74 10.58 -4.36
C ILE A 43 -18.22 12.04 -4.38
N GLY A 44 -17.42 12.94 -4.95
CA GLY A 44 -17.76 14.37 -5.04
C GLY A 44 -19.00 14.67 -5.90
N HIS A 45 -19.28 13.87 -6.92
CA HIS A 45 -20.43 14.03 -7.82
C HIS A 45 -21.71 13.31 -7.34
N ILE A 46 -21.70 12.66 -6.17
CA ILE A 46 -22.92 12.05 -5.62
C ILE A 46 -23.95 13.17 -5.38
N PRO A 47 -25.17 13.09 -5.97
CA PRO A 47 -26.19 14.11 -5.77
C PRO A 47 -26.49 14.35 -4.30
N ASN A 48 -26.60 15.62 -3.90
CA ASN A 48 -26.98 16.10 -2.56
C ASN A 48 -26.02 15.81 -1.40
N ILE A 49 -25.20 14.75 -1.46
CA ILE A 49 -24.31 14.35 -0.35
C ILE A 49 -22.82 14.38 -0.72
N GLY A 50 -22.46 14.54 -1.99
CA GLY A 50 -21.09 14.32 -2.48
C GLY A 50 -20.03 15.20 -1.84
N SER A 51 -20.32 16.49 -1.60
CA SER A 51 -19.38 17.40 -0.93
C SER A 51 -19.11 16.99 0.52
N THR A 52 -20.16 16.62 1.26
CA THR A 52 -20.05 16.22 2.67
C THR A 52 -19.43 14.84 2.82
N ALA A 53 -19.77 13.89 1.93
CA ALA A 53 -19.18 12.56 1.87
C ALA A 53 -17.69 12.62 1.50
N LEU A 54 -17.32 13.41 0.49
CA LEU A 54 -15.92 13.61 0.10
C LEU A 54 -15.10 14.23 1.23
N THR A 55 -15.69 15.21 1.94
CA THR A 55 -15.05 15.80 3.13
C THR A 55 -14.88 14.76 4.23
N GLY A 56 -15.89 13.92 4.48
CA GLY A 56 -15.82 12.82 5.44
C GLY A 56 -14.69 11.83 5.13
N VAL A 57 -14.57 11.40 3.87
CA VAL A 57 -13.47 10.54 3.40
C VAL A 57 -12.12 11.26 3.51
N GLY A 58 -12.08 12.56 3.24
CA GLY A 58 -10.87 13.38 3.39
C GLY A 58 -10.33 13.39 4.82
N VAL A 59 -11.20 13.44 5.82
CA VAL A 59 -10.81 13.42 7.25
C VAL A 59 -10.23 12.05 7.67
N CYS A 60 -10.58 10.98 6.97
CA CYS A 60 -9.99 9.65 7.20
C CYS A 60 -8.54 9.54 6.71
N PHE A 61 -8.10 10.44 5.81
CA PHE A 61 -6.81 10.32 5.12
C PHE A 61 -5.58 10.26 6.05
N PRO A 62 -5.46 11.07 7.13
CA PRO A 62 -4.35 10.96 8.06
C PRO A 62 -4.26 9.56 8.72
N ILE A 63 -5.41 8.95 9.03
CA ILE A 63 -5.47 7.60 9.63
C ILE A 63 -4.98 6.56 8.63
N ILE A 64 -5.46 6.62 7.39
CA ILE A 64 -5.03 5.75 6.28
C ILE A 64 -3.52 5.87 6.03
N MET A 65 -3.00 7.09 6.10
CA MET A 65 -1.58 7.36 5.90
C MET A 65 -0.72 6.75 7.02
N ILE A 66 -1.17 6.83 8.28
CA ILE A 66 -0.50 6.17 9.41
C ILE A 66 -0.49 4.65 9.21
N VAL A 67 -1.62 4.05 8.82
CA VAL A 67 -1.69 2.61 8.54
C VAL A 67 -0.68 2.22 7.46
N SER A 68 -0.69 2.95 6.34
CA SER A 68 0.22 2.71 5.22
C SER A 68 1.69 2.90 5.61
N ALA A 69 2.00 3.88 6.48
CA ALA A 69 3.36 4.15 6.94
C ALA A 69 3.98 2.94 7.65
N PHE A 70 3.22 2.20 8.45
CA PHE A 70 3.71 0.96 9.05
C PHE A 70 3.98 -0.15 8.02
N ALA A 71 3.14 -0.23 6.98
CA ALA A 71 3.36 -1.18 5.89
C ALA A 71 4.66 -0.87 5.15
N TYR A 72 4.89 0.42 4.85
CA TYR A 72 6.13 0.88 4.23
C TYR A 72 7.35 0.69 5.13
N LEU A 73 7.23 0.93 6.43
CA LEU A 73 8.31 0.70 7.39
C LEU A 73 8.81 -0.76 7.33
N LEU A 74 7.89 -1.72 7.38
CA LEU A 74 8.22 -3.14 7.39
C LEU A 74 8.61 -3.65 5.99
N GLY A 75 7.92 -3.20 4.94
CA GLY A 75 8.16 -3.57 3.55
C GLY A 75 9.44 -2.95 3.00
N MET A 76 9.52 -1.63 2.95
CA MET A 76 10.69 -0.90 2.40
C MET A 76 11.92 -1.01 3.30
N GLY A 77 11.75 -1.28 4.60
CA GLY A 77 12.87 -1.58 5.50
C GLY A 77 13.41 -3.01 5.36
N GLY A 78 12.52 -3.99 5.14
CA GLY A 78 12.90 -5.41 5.04
C GLY A 78 13.37 -5.84 3.65
N ALA A 79 12.72 -5.33 2.60
CA ALA A 79 12.96 -5.76 1.22
C ALA A 79 14.42 -5.57 0.75
N PRO A 80 15.09 -4.42 0.97
CA PRO A 80 16.49 -4.26 0.60
C PRO A 80 17.42 -5.24 1.33
N ARG A 81 17.16 -5.52 2.61
CA ARG A 81 17.96 -6.47 3.38
C ARG A 81 17.81 -7.87 2.81
N ALA A 82 16.59 -8.30 2.50
CA ALA A 82 16.34 -9.59 1.86
C ALA A 82 17.08 -9.69 0.51
N SER A 83 17.00 -8.66 -0.35
CA SER A 83 17.71 -8.64 -1.64
C SER A 83 19.24 -8.74 -1.50
N ILE A 84 19.83 -8.11 -0.48
CA ILE A 84 21.27 -8.21 -0.21
C ILE A 84 21.68 -9.66 0.14
N TYR A 85 20.92 -10.35 0.99
CA TYR A 85 21.21 -11.74 1.35
C TYR A 85 20.99 -12.71 0.18
N MET A 86 19.95 -12.48 -0.64
CA MET A 86 19.75 -13.22 -1.89
C MET A 86 20.94 -13.05 -2.85
N GLY A 87 21.45 -11.81 -3.00
CA GLY A 87 22.64 -11.54 -3.81
C GLY A 87 23.91 -12.24 -3.31
N LYS A 88 24.00 -12.49 -2.00
CA LYS A 88 25.06 -13.31 -1.37
C LYS A 88 24.84 -14.82 -1.50
N LYS A 89 23.76 -15.26 -2.17
CA LYS A 89 23.29 -16.66 -2.25
C LYS A 89 22.87 -17.26 -0.89
N ASP A 90 22.65 -16.42 0.12
CA ASP A 90 22.10 -16.83 1.42
C ASP A 90 20.58 -16.67 1.43
N ASN A 91 19.91 -17.58 0.73
CA ASN A 91 18.45 -17.56 0.59
C ASN A 91 17.73 -17.90 1.92
N SER A 92 18.37 -18.66 2.81
CA SER A 92 17.78 -18.99 4.11
C SER A 92 17.60 -17.74 4.98
N THR A 93 18.61 -16.88 5.03
CA THR A 93 18.50 -15.61 5.77
C THR A 93 17.51 -14.65 5.10
N ALA A 94 17.47 -14.61 3.77
CA ALA A 94 16.49 -13.79 3.04
C ALA A 94 15.03 -14.22 3.34
N GLU A 95 14.76 -15.53 3.37
CA GLU A 95 13.44 -16.08 3.70
C GLU A 95 13.05 -15.79 5.15
N LYS A 96 13.99 -15.88 6.10
CA LYS A 96 13.76 -15.47 7.49
C LYS A 96 13.39 -13.99 7.61
N ILE A 97 14.04 -13.11 6.84
CA ILE A 97 13.69 -11.68 6.82
C ILE A 97 12.27 -11.48 6.29
N LEU A 98 11.92 -12.13 5.18
CA LEU A 98 10.57 -12.07 4.61
C LEU A 98 9.52 -12.57 5.62
N GLY A 99 9.75 -13.73 6.24
CA GLY A 99 8.84 -14.32 7.23
C GLY A 99 8.66 -13.44 8.48
N ASN A 100 9.74 -12.83 8.97
CA ASN A 100 9.68 -11.88 10.08
C ASN A 100 8.88 -10.62 9.72
N CYS A 101 9.12 -10.05 8.53
CA CYS A 101 8.36 -8.90 8.04
C CYS A 101 6.88 -9.26 7.83
N PHE A 102 6.57 -10.41 7.27
CA PHE A 102 5.20 -10.91 7.13
C PHE A 102 4.50 -11.02 8.49
N THR A 103 5.14 -11.66 9.46
CA THR A 103 4.59 -11.82 10.81
C THR A 103 4.37 -10.47 11.49
N ALA A 104 5.35 -9.56 11.37
CA ALA A 104 5.22 -8.19 11.88
C ALA A 104 4.08 -7.41 11.22
N LEU A 105 3.89 -7.55 9.89
CA LEU A 105 2.79 -6.91 9.16
C LEU A 105 1.43 -7.40 9.67
N VAL A 106 1.27 -8.70 9.93
CA VAL A 106 0.03 -9.26 10.48
C VAL A 106 -0.22 -8.76 11.91
N ILE A 107 0.79 -8.76 12.77
CA ILE A 107 0.67 -8.27 14.15
C ILE A 107 0.28 -6.78 14.15
N VAL A 108 0.98 -5.97 13.36
CA VAL A 108 0.72 -4.53 13.25
C VAL A 108 -0.65 -4.26 12.64
N ALA A 109 -1.08 -5.05 11.64
CA ALA A 109 -2.43 -4.95 11.10
C ALA A 109 -3.49 -5.14 12.19
N ILE A 110 -3.39 -6.21 12.98
CA ILE A 110 -4.36 -6.51 14.05
C ILE A 110 -4.37 -5.39 15.09
N LEU A 111 -3.20 -4.92 15.52
CA LEU A 111 -3.08 -3.83 16.49
C LEU A 111 -3.68 -2.52 15.96
N LEU A 112 -3.37 -2.15 14.73
CA LEU A 112 -3.91 -0.93 14.11
C LEU A 112 -5.41 -1.02 13.89
N THR A 113 -5.93 -2.17 13.43
CA THR A 113 -7.38 -2.39 13.30
C THR A 113 -8.07 -2.21 14.66
N ALA A 114 -7.53 -2.81 15.73
CA ALA A 114 -8.09 -2.66 17.07
C ALA A 114 -8.07 -1.19 17.56
N ILE A 115 -6.93 -0.51 17.42
CA ILE A 115 -6.78 0.91 17.81
C ILE A 115 -7.75 1.79 17.02
N VAL A 116 -7.80 1.63 15.69
CA VAL A 116 -8.68 2.43 14.84
C VAL A 116 -10.15 2.16 15.19
N LEU A 117 -10.57 0.91 15.37
CA LEU A 117 -11.97 0.61 15.67
C LEU A 117 -12.41 1.13 17.05
N VAL A 118 -11.54 1.07 18.06
CA VAL A 118 -11.83 1.56 19.42
C VAL A 118 -11.83 3.09 19.47
N PHE A 119 -10.89 3.75 18.79
CA PHE A 119 -10.70 5.19 18.88
C PHE A 119 -11.19 5.97 17.65
N LYS A 120 -11.88 5.34 16.69
CA LYS A 120 -12.27 5.94 15.40
C LYS A 120 -12.93 7.30 15.55
N GLU A 121 -13.91 7.44 16.44
CA GLU A 121 -14.66 8.68 16.59
C GLU A 121 -13.77 9.81 17.13
N SER A 122 -12.98 9.53 18.17
CA SER A 122 -12.03 10.50 18.73
C SER A 122 -10.94 10.89 17.74
N LEU A 123 -10.39 9.93 16.99
CA LEU A 123 -9.40 10.18 15.95
C LEU A 123 -9.98 11.03 14.83
N LEU A 124 -11.19 10.73 14.36
CA LEU A 124 -11.84 11.50 13.31
C LEU A 124 -12.10 12.95 13.75
N TYR A 125 -12.57 13.18 14.98
CA TYR A 125 -12.71 14.54 15.50
C TYR A 125 -11.36 15.25 15.65
N LEU A 126 -10.32 14.56 16.12
CA LEU A 126 -8.97 15.11 16.22
C LEU A 126 -8.43 15.58 14.86
N PHE A 127 -8.73 14.85 13.79
CA PHE A 127 -8.31 15.19 12.42
C PHE A 127 -9.28 16.13 11.69
N GLY A 128 -10.30 16.67 12.37
CA GLY A 128 -11.15 17.73 11.83
C GLY A 128 -12.53 17.29 11.34
N ALA A 129 -13.05 16.15 11.80
CA ALA A 129 -14.44 15.77 11.52
C ALA A 129 -15.41 16.78 12.16
N SER A 130 -16.50 17.05 11.46
CA SER A 130 -17.60 17.89 11.92
C SER A 130 -18.85 17.03 12.11
N LYS A 131 -19.89 17.58 12.77
CA LYS A 131 -21.17 16.86 12.95
C LYS A 131 -21.79 16.39 11.64
N ASN A 132 -21.55 17.09 10.54
CA ASN A 132 -22.12 16.75 9.23
C ASN A 132 -21.29 15.69 8.50
N THR A 133 -20.00 15.54 8.83
CA THR A 133 -19.08 14.65 8.11
C THR A 133 -18.76 13.36 8.88
N ILE A 134 -18.96 13.35 10.20
CA ILE A 134 -18.69 12.19 11.06
C ILE A 134 -19.45 10.92 10.66
N PRO A 135 -20.71 10.95 10.19
CA PRO A 135 -21.41 9.70 9.83
C PRO A 135 -20.73 9.00 8.64
N TYR A 136 -20.40 9.75 7.59
CA TYR A 136 -19.70 9.23 6.41
C TYR A 136 -18.28 8.76 6.74
N ALA A 137 -17.57 9.51 7.58
CA ALA A 137 -16.22 9.17 7.99
C ALA A 137 -16.18 7.89 8.85
N LEU A 138 -17.14 7.71 9.77
CA LEU A 138 -17.25 6.52 10.61
C LEU A 138 -17.56 5.26 9.80
N GLU A 139 -18.49 5.34 8.86
CA GLU A 139 -18.80 4.21 7.96
C GLU A 139 -17.57 3.82 7.15
N TYR A 140 -16.93 4.81 6.50
CA TYR A 140 -15.75 4.59 5.69
C TYR A 140 -14.60 3.98 6.49
N ILE A 141 -14.23 4.59 7.63
CA ILE A 141 -13.08 4.12 8.41
C ILE A 141 -13.33 2.76 9.05
N THR A 142 -14.57 2.42 9.38
CA THR A 142 -14.90 1.11 9.95
C THR A 142 -14.64 0.00 8.93
N ILE A 143 -15.09 0.18 7.70
CA ILE A 143 -14.85 -0.79 6.61
C ILE A 143 -13.35 -0.87 6.31
N TYR A 144 -12.68 0.28 6.22
CA TYR A 144 -11.23 0.35 5.98
C TYR A 144 -10.42 -0.34 7.09
N ALA A 145 -10.80 -0.14 8.35
CA ALA A 145 -10.09 -0.72 9.50
C ALA A 145 -10.12 -2.25 9.48
N ILE A 146 -11.25 -2.85 9.09
CA ILE A 146 -11.35 -4.31 8.92
C ILE A 146 -10.46 -4.78 7.75
N GLY A 147 -10.41 -4.00 6.67
CA GLY A 147 -9.56 -4.27 5.50
C GLY A 147 -8.06 -4.02 5.71
N THR A 148 -7.66 -3.44 6.84
CA THR A 148 -6.26 -3.01 7.09
C THR A 148 -5.25 -4.15 6.97
N ILE A 149 -5.63 -5.38 7.30
CA ILE A 149 -4.77 -6.56 7.10
C ILE A 149 -4.38 -6.77 5.63
N PHE A 150 -5.33 -6.61 4.71
CA PHE A 150 -5.06 -6.74 3.28
C PHE A 150 -4.20 -5.59 2.77
N VAL A 151 -4.42 -4.38 3.28
CA VAL A 151 -3.60 -3.21 2.94
C VAL A 151 -2.15 -3.42 3.37
N GLN A 152 -1.93 -3.85 4.63
CA GLN A 152 -0.60 -4.11 5.19
C GLN A 152 0.15 -5.16 4.37
N LEU A 153 -0.50 -6.30 4.10
CA LEU A 153 0.11 -7.38 3.33
C LEU A 153 0.41 -6.96 1.89
N THR A 154 -0.53 -6.27 1.24
CA THR A 154 -0.36 -5.84 -0.16
C THR A 154 0.79 -4.85 -0.28
N LEU A 155 0.79 -3.76 0.49
CA LEU A 155 1.83 -2.73 0.40
C LEU A 155 3.19 -3.24 0.89
N GLY A 156 3.19 -3.96 2.01
CA GLY A 156 4.40 -4.49 2.64
C GLY A 156 5.11 -5.51 1.77
N LEU A 157 4.39 -6.53 1.27
CA LEU A 157 4.97 -7.61 0.47
C LEU A 157 5.27 -7.18 -0.97
N ASN A 158 4.52 -6.23 -1.55
CA ASN A 158 4.82 -5.69 -2.87
C ASN A 158 6.24 -5.10 -2.95
N SER A 159 6.73 -4.50 -1.86
CA SER A 159 8.11 -4.00 -1.76
C SER A 159 9.15 -5.11 -1.96
N PHE A 160 8.91 -6.32 -1.45
CA PHE A 160 9.79 -7.48 -1.63
C PHE A 160 9.77 -8.01 -3.06
N ILE A 161 8.61 -8.01 -3.71
CA ILE A 161 8.47 -8.42 -5.12
C ILE A 161 9.26 -7.46 -6.02
N SER A 162 9.10 -6.15 -5.80
CA SER A 162 9.85 -5.12 -6.52
C SER A 162 11.35 -5.23 -6.31
N ALA A 163 11.81 -5.44 -5.06
CA ALA A 163 13.23 -5.48 -4.73
C ALA A 163 13.98 -6.70 -5.31
N GLN A 164 13.27 -7.73 -5.74
CA GLN A 164 13.81 -8.92 -6.41
C GLN A 164 13.89 -8.77 -7.95
N GLY A 165 13.46 -7.64 -8.51
CA GLY A 165 13.45 -7.40 -9.96
C GLY A 165 12.16 -7.83 -10.67
N PHE A 166 11.18 -8.36 -9.94
CA PHE A 166 9.85 -8.71 -10.48
C PHE A 166 8.91 -7.50 -10.57
N SER A 167 9.42 -6.34 -11.01
CA SER A 167 8.66 -5.08 -11.03
C SER A 167 7.37 -5.14 -11.87
N LYS A 168 7.32 -5.98 -12.92
CA LYS A 168 6.09 -6.23 -13.69
C LYS A 168 5.02 -6.95 -12.88
N ILE A 169 5.40 -7.94 -12.07
CA ILE A 169 4.47 -8.63 -11.17
C ILE A 169 3.99 -7.66 -10.08
N SER A 170 4.92 -6.88 -9.52
CA SER A 170 4.60 -5.82 -8.56
C SER A 170 3.55 -4.84 -9.11
N MET A 171 3.76 -4.36 -10.34
CA MET A 171 2.81 -3.48 -11.04
C MET A 171 1.45 -4.17 -11.23
N LEU A 172 1.41 -5.43 -11.68
CA LEU A 172 0.16 -6.16 -11.90
C LEU A 172 -0.64 -6.30 -10.60
N THR A 173 0.00 -6.55 -9.45
CA THR A 173 -0.74 -6.61 -8.17
C THR A 173 -1.39 -5.27 -7.79
N VAL A 174 -0.77 -4.14 -8.15
CA VAL A 174 -1.37 -2.81 -7.96
C VAL A 174 -2.51 -2.57 -8.95
N ILE A 175 -2.33 -2.95 -10.22
CA ILE A 175 -3.35 -2.77 -11.26
C ILE A 175 -4.60 -3.62 -10.96
N ILE A 176 -4.43 -4.89 -10.61
CA ILE A 176 -5.55 -5.78 -10.26
C ILE A 176 -6.29 -5.26 -9.01
N GLY A 177 -5.58 -4.65 -8.06
CA GLY A 177 -6.24 -4.01 -6.91
C GLY A 177 -6.94 -2.69 -7.25
N ALA A 178 -6.61 -2.06 -8.37
CA ALA A 178 -7.18 -0.78 -8.81
C ALA A 178 -8.31 -0.92 -9.84
N VAL A 179 -8.59 -2.14 -10.32
CA VAL A 179 -9.63 -2.46 -11.32
C VAL A 179 -10.62 -3.43 -10.70
#